data_AF-A0A1L0D2P2-F1
#
_entry.id   AF-A0A1L0D2P2-F1
#
_cell.length_a   1.000
_cell.length_b   1.000
_cell.length_c   1.000
_cell.angle_alpha   90.00
_cell.angle_beta   90.00
_cell.angle_gamma   90.00
#
_symmetry.space_group_name_H-M   'P 1'
#
loop_
_entity.id
_entity.type
_entity.pdbx_description
1 polymer ?
#
loop_
_entity_poly.entity_id
_entity_poly.type
_entity_poly.pdbx_seq_one_letter_code
_entity_poly.pdbx_strand_id
1 'polypeptide(L)'
;MSRPISVRALHKDVLSAGSSRSSSRARTPMPDGEENGSLDVNFSSLEELLSQKLESLQQLLYLAENEEEENRDSMVANSQDFRQKNADAINRARIQSSATGINDIIISLLHSRAEVSSLSREMLLAQLYKVIVTKPIVVLNEENAGTKDYVGEESVLVLVKLLTSGDYRSASEFILLFRSVISLLTSDLEDYGELVSTDFLAHLEKLILEPPTANVTNENKASVITGFCGLLLVLYADTSAFGVDDKIKWLLEYSQGFVQSSINLQKQLETGDREYSTLMDENDDKRLVNEQESNLRAEAGIAIAGLHGVAVLLTLLQKGEYLNELLNFVATEMVEVIDNDFNTDLAKAGAKVLALCYELYTYEDDKDSEEADDEFNYNAPYYEQESIISICNRLANTTAKKIGKKDKKETNSVFREVVNAIENYTNAEKREEIYKRSPVGLELLTASLSSTHVKLSRSKSLSINSWFLYFRLLHLKWCFGFGLHDQLVGNDRIRPILREPLTKYQDKYNYDSDDGYSGAGFGRNARSDVERFAKADKKRDSDLKKARVNKITQAIEGLELQK
;
A
#
# COMPACT_ATOMS: atom_id res chain seq x y z
N MET A 1 14.68 -73.14 -33.09
CA MET A 1 15.61 -72.38 -33.96
C MET A 1 15.25 -70.91 -33.89
N SER A 2 16.27 -70.08 -33.98
CA SER A 2 16.38 -68.72 -33.49
C SER A 2 16.33 -67.67 -34.60
N ARG A 3 15.63 -66.55 -34.30
CA ARG A 3 15.73 -65.16 -34.83
C ARG A 3 15.17 -64.86 -36.23
N PRO A 4 14.59 -63.64 -36.44
CA PRO A 4 15.31 -62.36 -36.53
C PRO A 4 14.81 -61.30 -35.53
N ILE A 5 15.67 -60.66 -34.71
CA ILE A 5 16.35 -59.36 -34.93
C ILE A 5 15.41 -58.25 -35.47
N SER A 6 14.91 -57.43 -34.55
CA SER A 6 14.32 -56.10 -34.84
C SER A 6 15.33 -55.04 -34.40
N VAL A 7 15.79 -54.24 -35.37
CA VAL A 7 16.66 -53.08 -35.18
C VAL A 7 15.76 -51.86 -34.97
N ARG A 8 15.76 -51.31 -33.75
CA ARG A 8 15.13 -50.03 -33.40
C ARG A 8 16.02 -48.90 -33.92
N ALA A 9 15.57 -48.20 -34.97
CA ALA A 9 16.13 -46.93 -35.41
C ALA A 9 15.34 -45.77 -34.77
N LEU A 10 16.09 -44.75 -34.34
CA LEU A 10 15.64 -43.55 -33.65
C LEU A 10 14.69 -42.69 -34.49
N HIS A 11 13.50 -42.41 -33.96
CA HIS A 11 12.80 -41.15 -34.21
C HIS A 11 12.42 -40.53 -32.87
N LYS A 12 12.88 -39.29 -32.71
CA LYS A 12 12.79 -38.47 -31.51
C LYS A 12 11.40 -37.83 -31.52
N ASP A 13 10.46 -38.44 -30.81
CA ASP A 13 9.11 -37.88 -30.63
C ASP A 13 9.19 -36.61 -29.77
N VAL A 14 8.97 -35.48 -30.42
CA VAL A 14 8.66 -34.20 -29.79
C VAL A 14 7.21 -34.27 -29.34
N LEU A 15 6.98 -34.55 -28.06
CA LEU A 15 5.67 -34.48 -27.44
C LEU A 15 5.24 -33.02 -27.33
N SER A 16 4.25 -32.64 -28.14
CA SER A 16 3.54 -31.37 -28.07
C SER A 16 2.64 -31.31 -26.83
N ALA A 17 3.14 -30.75 -25.74
CA ALA A 17 2.32 -30.31 -24.61
C ALA A 17 1.73 -28.92 -24.93
N GLY A 18 0.59 -28.90 -25.62
CA GLY A 18 -0.23 -27.71 -25.82
C GLY A 18 -0.93 -27.32 -24.52
N SER A 19 -0.20 -26.68 -23.61
CA SER A 19 -0.78 -25.92 -22.50
C SER A 19 -1.38 -24.65 -23.08
N SER A 20 -2.70 -24.52 -23.00
CA SER A 20 -3.47 -23.29 -23.21
C SER A 20 -3.14 -22.26 -22.12
N ARG A 21 -1.90 -21.77 -22.14
CA ARG A 21 -1.54 -20.49 -21.52
C ARG A 21 -2.15 -19.40 -22.41
N SER A 22 -3.06 -18.61 -21.85
CA SER A 22 -3.40 -17.32 -22.44
C SER A 22 -2.09 -16.58 -22.70
N SER A 23 -1.94 -16.09 -23.93
CA SER A 23 -0.81 -15.25 -24.33
C SER A 23 -0.71 -14.08 -23.37
N SER A 24 0.37 -14.08 -22.60
CA SER A 24 0.79 -13.01 -21.72
C SER A 24 0.67 -11.67 -22.45
N ARG A 25 -0.19 -10.79 -21.91
CA ARG A 25 -0.19 -9.35 -22.21
C ARG A 25 1.25 -8.86 -22.26
N ALA A 26 1.61 -8.23 -23.36
CA ALA A 26 2.87 -7.54 -23.52
C ALA A 26 3.00 -6.54 -22.35
N ARG A 27 3.97 -6.80 -21.48
CA ARG A 27 4.40 -5.86 -20.46
C ARG A 27 4.76 -4.56 -21.17
N THR A 28 4.12 -3.47 -20.78
CA THR A 28 4.75 -2.15 -20.87
C THR A 28 6.18 -2.27 -20.32
N PRO A 29 7.18 -1.58 -20.91
CA PRO A 29 8.57 -1.74 -20.52
C PRO A 29 8.70 -1.52 -19.01
N MET A 30 9.22 -2.52 -18.29
CA MET A 30 9.55 -2.37 -16.87
C MET A 30 10.60 -1.26 -16.77
N PRO A 31 10.31 -0.12 -16.11
CA PRO A 31 11.37 0.77 -15.68
C PRO A 31 12.15 0.03 -14.59
N ASP A 32 13.47 0.07 -14.64
CA ASP A 32 14.36 -0.47 -13.61
C ASP A 32 13.92 0.01 -12.21
N GLY A 33 13.36 -0.90 -11.41
CA GLY A 33 12.78 -0.59 -10.11
C GLY A 33 12.19 -1.82 -9.41
N GLU A 34 12.92 -2.95 -9.43
CA GLU A 34 12.51 -4.20 -8.78
C GLU A 34 12.30 -4.00 -7.25
N GLU A 35 11.09 -3.61 -6.83
CA GLU A 35 10.60 -3.87 -5.48
C GLU A 35 10.45 -5.40 -5.33
N ASN A 36 11.33 -6.00 -4.55
CA ASN A 36 11.15 -7.40 -4.15
C ASN A 36 10.14 -7.43 -3.01
N GLY A 37 8.86 -7.64 -3.34
CA GLY A 37 7.78 -7.79 -2.38
C GLY A 37 6.52 -7.04 -2.81
N SER A 38 5.38 -7.71 -2.83
CA SER A 38 4.08 -7.03 -2.90
C SER A 38 3.65 -6.68 -1.48
N LEU A 39 3.35 -5.40 -1.20
CA LEU A 39 2.51 -5.08 -0.05
C LEU A 39 1.21 -5.88 -0.19
N ASP A 40 0.71 -6.42 0.91
CA ASP A 40 -0.49 -7.25 0.93
C ASP A 40 -1.78 -6.41 0.95
N VAL A 41 -1.68 -5.09 1.07
CA VAL A 41 -2.79 -4.17 0.80
C VAL A 41 -2.96 -3.98 -0.69
N ASN A 42 -4.14 -4.32 -1.16
CA ASN A 42 -4.45 -4.40 -2.57
C ASN A 42 -4.97 -3.06 -3.11
N PHE A 43 -4.09 -2.21 -3.64
CA PHE A 43 -4.48 -1.01 -4.41
C PHE A 43 -4.93 -1.35 -5.86
N SER A 44 -5.06 -2.62 -6.21
CA SER A 44 -5.31 -3.06 -7.60
C SER A 44 -6.53 -2.42 -8.21
N SER A 45 -7.64 -2.16 -7.51
CA SER A 45 -8.82 -1.55 -8.14
C SER A 45 -8.52 -0.15 -8.69
N LEU A 46 -7.79 0.66 -7.92
CA LEU A 46 -7.41 2.01 -8.30
C LEU A 46 -6.24 2.02 -9.30
N GLU A 47 -5.29 1.09 -9.16
CA GLU A 47 -4.20 0.89 -10.12
C GLU A 47 -4.70 0.32 -11.45
N GLU A 48 -5.68 -0.58 -11.44
CA GLU A 48 -6.35 -1.13 -12.61
C GLU A 48 -7.18 -0.05 -13.29
N LEU A 49 -7.93 0.77 -12.54
CA LEU A 49 -8.62 1.93 -13.10
C LEU A 49 -7.63 2.86 -13.79
N LEU A 50 -6.53 3.24 -13.12
CA LEU A 50 -5.48 4.06 -13.73
C LEU A 50 -4.86 3.39 -14.95
N SER A 51 -4.49 2.11 -14.87
CA SER A 51 -3.90 1.35 -15.97
C SER A 51 -4.86 1.27 -17.16
N GLN A 52 -6.14 0.98 -16.93
CA GLN A 52 -7.16 0.94 -17.98
C GLN A 52 -7.33 2.31 -18.64
N LYS A 53 -7.35 3.40 -17.85
CA LYS A 53 -7.45 4.76 -18.40
C LYS A 53 -6.19 5.13 -19.16
N LEU A 54 -4.99 4.86 -18.63
CA LEU A 54 -3.71 5.10 -19.29
C LEU A 54 -3.51 4.22 -20.54
N GLU A 55 -3.99 2.98 -20.55
CA GLU A 55 -4.02 2.11 -21.74
C GLU A 55 -5.01 2.63 -22.78
N SER A 56 -6.20 3.06 -22.35
CA SER A 56 -7.18 3.71 -23.24
C SER A 56 -6.60 4.98 -23.87
N LEU A 57 -5.82 5.75 -23.09
CA LEU A 57 -5.05 6.89 -23.59
C LEU A 57 -4.04 6.47 -24.64
N GLN A 58 -3.28 5.40 -24.41
CA GLN A 58 -2.33 4.85 -25.39
C GLN A 58 -3.01 4.32 -26.66
N GLN A 59 -4.18 3.69 -26.54
CA GLN A 59 -4.94 3.23 -27.69
C GLN A 59 -5.50 4.41 -28.50
N LEU A 60 -5.96 5.47 -27.83
CA LEU A 60 -6.35 6.71 -28.48
C LEU A 60 -5.18 7.40 -29.18
N LEU A 61 -3.95 7.30 -28.64
CA LEU A 61 -2.73 7.77 -29.32
C LEU A 61 -2.51 7.01 -30.63
N TYR A 62 -2.54 5.69 -30.59
CA TYR A 62 -2.31 4.85 -31.77
C TYR A 62 -3.38 5.05 -32.87
N LEU A 63 -4.64 5.24 -32.48
CA LEU A 63 -5.72 5.50 -33.43
C LEU A 63 -5.62 6.91 -34.05
N ALA A 64 -5.20 7.92 -33.29
CA ALA A 64 -5.04 9.28 -33.79
C ALA A 64 -3.91 9.39 -34.84
N GLU A 65 -2.78 8.69 -34.64
CA GLU A 65 -1.70 8.62 -35.63
C GLU A 65 -2.18 8.02 -36.97
N ASN A 66 -3.10 7.04 -36.92
CA ASN A 66 -3.67 6.43 -38.11
C ASN A 66 -4.79 7.27 -38.76
N GLU A 67 -5.60 7.99 -37.97
CA GLU A 67 -6.67 8.87 -38.49
C GLU A 67 -6.12 10.13 -39.19
N GLU A 68 -4.96 10.65 -38.76
CA GLU A 68 -4.29 11.77 -39.45
C GLU A 68 -3.79 11.41 -40.87
N GLU A 69 -3.57 10.12 -41.15
CA GLU A 69 -3.24 9.63 -42.50
C GLU A 69 -4.48 9.48 -43.41
N GLU A 70 -5.67 9.17 -42.86
CA GLU A 70 -6.88 8.89 -43.65
C GLU A 70 -7.82 10.10 -43.87
N ASN A 71 -7.81 11.12 -42.99
CA ASN A 71 -8.85 12.18 -43.00
C ASN A 71 -8.50 13.49 -43.72
N ARG A 72 -7.60 13.48 -44.71
CA ARG A 72 -7.37 14.67 -45.56
C ARG A 72 -8.50 15.02 -46.52
N ASP A 73 -9.44 14.11 -46.79
CA ASP A 73 -10.43 14.26 -47.88
C ASP A 73 -11.91 14.33 -47.44
N SER A 74 -12.23 14.35 -46.14
CA SER A 74 -13.62 14.27 -45.66
C SER A 74 -13.96 15.41 -44.68
N MET A 75 -14.12 16.63 -45.22
CA MET A 75 -14.63 17.79 -44.46
C MET A 75 -15.90 18.40 -45.08
N VAL A 76 -17.03 17.70 -45.09
CA VAL A 76 -18.35 18.35 -45.21
C VAL A 76 -19.45 17.50 -44.56
N ALA A 77 -19.97 17.93 -43.41
CA ALA A 77 -21.40 17.87 -43.04
C ALA A 77 -21.59 18.24 -41.55
N ASN A 78 -22.50 19.17 -41.27
CA ASN A 78 -22.95 19.68 -39.97
C ASN A 78 -21.97 20.51 -39.11
N SER A 79 -22.35 21.77 -38.85
CA SER A 79 -21.59 22.72 -38.02
C SER A 79 -21.55 22.35 -36.53
N GLN A 80 -22.56 21.63 -36.03
CA GLN A 80 -22.56 21.09 -34.66
C GLN A 80 -21.63 19.87 -34.53
N ASP A 81 -21.66 18.94 -35.49
CA ASP A 81 -20.73 17.81 -35.55
C ASP A 81 -19.28 18.29 -35.72
N PHE A 82 -19.05 19.36 -36.49
CA PHE A 82 -17.73 19.94 -36.62
C PHE A 82 -17.21 20.54 -35.30
N ARG A 83 -18.06 21.24 -34.54
CA ARG A 83 -17.67 21.79 -33.23
C ARG A 83 -17.37 20.68 -32.23
N GLN A 84 -18.17 19.63 -32.20
CA GLN A 84 -17.95 18.49 -31.31
C GLN A 84 -16.69 17.70 -31.71
N LYS A 85 -16.50 17.41 -33.01
CA LYS A 85 -15.27 16.79 -33.52
C LYS A 85 -14.04 17.63 -33.24
N ASN A 86 -14.13 18.95 -33.36
CA ASN A 86 -13.03 19.86 -33.06
C ASN A 86 -12.74 19.92 -31.54
N ALA A 87 -13.78 19.95 -30.69
CA ALA A 87 -13.61 19.87 -29.24
C ALA A 87 -12.98 18.53 -28.82
N ASP A 88 -13.41 17.41 -29.41
CA ASP A 88 -12.83 16.09 -29.16
C ASP A 88 -11.41 15.96 -29.70
N ALA A 89 -11.07 16.60 -30.83
CA ALA A 89 -9.71 16.67 -31.35
C ALA A 89 -8.79 17.53 -30.46
N ILE A 90 -9.29 18.67 -29.96
CA ILE A 90 -8.55 19.54 -29.03
C ILE A 90 -8.35 18.84 -27.68
N ASN A 91 -9.37 18.17 -27.14
CA ASN A 91 -9.26 17.39 -25.92
C ASN A 91 -8.26 16.25 -26.08
N ARG A 92 -8.30 15.56 -27.22
CA ARG A 92 -7.29 14.57 -27.58
C ARG A 92 -5.90 15.19 -27.60
N ALA A 93 -5.66 16.27 -28.35
CA ALA A 93 -4.35 16.92 -28.38
C ALA A 93 -3.84 17.37 -27.00
N ARG A 94 -4.73 17.90 -26.14
CA ARG A 94 -4.43 18.29 -24.75
C ARG A 94 -4.04 17.09 -23.90
N ILE A 95 -4.72 15.97 -24.07
CA ILE A 95 -4.46 14.73 -23.34
C ILE A 95 -3.19 14.01 -23.84
N GLN A 96 -2.87 14.15 -25.13
CA GLN A 96 -1.88 13.36 -25.86
C GLN A 96 -0.46 13.93 -25.84
N SER A 97 -0.30 15.25 -25.66
CA SER A 97 1.01 15.88 -25.78
C SER A 97 1.89 15.64 -24.55
N SER A 98 3.12 15.15 -24.76
CA SER A 98 4.17 15.10 -23.73
C SER A 98 4.59 16.50 -23.24
N ALA A 99 4.13 17.55 -23.90
CA ALA A 99 4.31 18.95 -23.52
C ALA A 99 3.11 19.52 -22.75
N THR A 100 2.04 18.75 -22.52
CA THR A 100 0.93 19.19 -21.65
C THR A 100 1.38 19.12 -20.19
N GLY A 101 1.58 20.30 -19.60
CA GLY A 101 1.97 20.44 -18.20
C GLY A 101 0.78 20.31 -17.24
N ILE A 102 1.08 20.30 -15.94
CA ILE A 102 0.07 20.27 -14.87
C ILE A 102 -0.94 21.42 -15.04
N ASN A 103 -0.45 22.64 -15.31
CA ASN A 103 -1.30 23.83 -15.48
C ASN A 103 -2.26 23.72 -16.66
N ASP A 104 -1.80 23.17 -17.80
CA ASP A 104 -2.64 23.00 -18.99
C ASP A 104 -3.81 22.04 -18.71
N ILE A 105 -3.55 21.00 -17.92
CA ILE A 105 -4.59 20.04 -17.49
C ILE A 105 -5.57 20.71 -16.54
N ILE A 106 -5.08 21.46 -15.53
CA ILE A 106 -5.94 22.17 -14.57
C ILE A 106 -6.87 23.15 -15.30
N ILE A 107 -6.35 23.94 -16.25
CA ILE A 107 -7.14 24.85 -17.07
C ILE A 107 -8.19 24.07 -17.89
N SER A 108 -7.83 22.91 -18.43
CA SER A 108 -8.75 22.06 -19.18
C SER A 108 -9.90 21.53 -18.31
N LEU A 109 -9.64 21.23 -17.04
CA LEU A 109 -10.67 20.81 -16.08
C LEU A 109 -11.66 21.92 -15.69
N LEU A 110 -11.39 23.19 -16.01
CA LEU A 110 -12.34 24.27 -15.78
C LEU A 110 -13.41 24.41 -16.87
N HIS A 111 -13.21 23.75 -18.02
CA HIS A 111 -14.10 23.90 -19.15
C HIS A 111 -15.45 23.17 -18.93
N SER A 112 -16.48 23.69 -19.60
CA SER A 112 -17.84 23.20 -19.46
C SER A 112 -18.01 21.76 -20.00
N ARG A 113 -19.12 21.09 -19.66
CA ARG A 113 -19.42 19.73 -20.18
C ARG A 113 -19.53 19.67 -21.72
N ALA A 114 -19.90 20.79 -22.35
CA ALA A 114 -19.99 20.90 -23.80
C ALA A 114 -18.60 20.94 -24.47
N GLU A 115 -17.59 21.40 -23.75
CA GLU A 115 -16.22 21.53 -24.24
C GLU A 115 -15.36 20.34 -23.83
N VAL A 116 -15.52 19.83 -22.61
CA VAL A 116 -14.80 18.67 -22.08
C VAL A 116 -15.79 17.66 -21.51
N SER A 117 -15.89 16.52 -22.19
CA SER A 117 -16.76 15.41 -21.80
C SER A 117 -16.30 14.77 -20.49
N SER A 118 -17.19 14.07 -19.77
CA SER A 118 -16.84 13.37 -18.52
C SER A 118 -15.71 12.37 -18.72
N LEU A 119 -15.74 11.61 -19.83
CA LEU A 119 -14.66 10.68 -20.17
C LEU A 119 -13.32 11.41 -20.37
N SER A 120 -13.33 12.56 -21.05
CA SER A 120 -12.11 13.36 -21.23
C SER A 120 -11.58 13.90 -19.91
N ARG A 121 -12.44 14.28 -18.97
CA ARG A 121 -12.03 14.69 -17.62
C ARG A 121 -11.37 13.56 -16.84
N GLU A 122 -11.95 12.37 -16.84
CA GLU A 122 -11.32 11.19 -16.22
C GLU A 122 -9.94 10.89 -16.81
N MET A 123 -9.81 10.99 -18.14
CA MET A 123 -8.54 10.80 -18.83
C MET A 123 -7.51 11.90 -18.50
N LEU A 124 -7.94 13.17 -18.46
CA LEU A 124 -7.11 14.30 -18.03
C LEU A 124 -6.63 14.11 -16.59
N LEU A 125 -7.49 13.64 -15.68
CA LEU A 125 -7.12 13.39 -14.28
C LEU A 125 -6.16 12.21 -14.13
N ALA A 126 -6.33 11.13 -14.90
CA ALA A 126 -5.37 10.04 -14.92
C ALA A 126 -3.99 10.49 -15.44
N GLN A 127 -3.97 11.33 -16.48
CA GLN A 127 -2.75 11.94 -17.00
C GLN A 127 -2.14 12.93 -16.00
N LEU A 128 -2.95 13.76 -15.32
CA LEU A 128 -2.52 14.67 -14.28
C LEU A 128 -1.80 13.92 -13.16
N TYR A 129 -2.43 12.86 -12.64
CA TYR A 129 -1.83 11.99 -11.63
C TYR A 129 -0.48 11.44 -12.10
N LYS A 130 -0.40 10.91 -13.32
CA LYS A 130 0.85 10.40 -13.90
C LYS A 130 1.94 11.47 -13.95
N VAL A 131 1.62 12.69 -14.40
CA VAL A 131 2.61 13.78 -14.49
C VAL A 131 3.10 14.19 -13.09
N ILE A 132 2.21 14.25 -12.09
CA ILE A 132 2.55 14.56 -10.69
C ILE A 132 3.54 13.54 -10.11
N VAL A 133 3.30 12.24 -10.31
CA VAL A 133 4.06 11.20 -9.58
C VAL A 133 5.35 10.78 -10.27
N THR A 134 5.46 10.92 -11.60
CA THR A 134 6.62 10.42 -12.37
C THR A 134 7.86 11.29 -12.29
N LYS A 135 7.72 12.54 -11.86
CA LYS A 135 8.85 13.45 -11.67
C LYS A 135 8.59 14.32 -10.44
N PRO A 136 9.64 14.66 -9.67
CA PRO A 136 9.53 15.72 -8.66
C PRO A 136 9.02 17.00 -9.34
N ILE A 137 8.07 17.67 -8.70
CA ILE A 137 7.50 18.90 -9.24
C ILE A 137 8.51 20.01 -9.06
N VAL A 138 8.67 20.83 -10.09
CA VAL A 138 9.48 22.05 -10.01
C VAL A 138 8.62 23.12 -9.34
N VAL A 139 8.74 23.23 -8.02
CA VAL A 139 8.08 24.26 -7.21
C VAL A 139 9.06 25.41 -6.92
N LEU A 140 8.68 26.37 -6.08
CA LEU A 140 9.02 27.79 -6.19
C LEU A 140 10.53 28.06 -6.09
N ASN A 141 11.18 28.18 -7.26
CA ASN A 141 12.50 28.81 -7.40
C ASN A 141 12.33 30.00 -8.35
N GLU A 142 12.82 31.19 -7.97
CA GLU A 142 12.74 32.43 -8.76
C GLU A 142 13.22 32.23 -10.21
N GLU A 143 14.10 31.25 -10.42
CA GLU A 143 14.65 30.87 -11.72
C GLU A 143 13.65 30.21 -12.68
N ASN A 144 12.60 29.56 -12.16
CA ASN A 144 11.62 28.81 -12.96
C ASN A 144 10.27 29.53 -13.06
N ALA A 145 10.09 30.66 -12.38
CA ALA A 145 8.88 31.47 -12.44
C ALA A 145 8.57 31.87 -13.90
N GLY A 146 7.39 31.48 -14.39
CA GLY A 146 6.95 31.74 -15.76
C GLY A 146 7.36 30.69 -16.81
N THR A 147 8.03 29.61 -16.40
CA THR A 147 8.21 28.43 -17.26
C THR A 147 6.92 27.61 -17.33
N LYS A 148 6.75 26.81 -18.39
CA LYS A 148 5.56 25.95 -18.55
C LYS A 148 5.45 24.86 -17.49
N ASP A 149 6.58 24.46 -16.93
CA ASP A 149 6.68 23.38 -15.95
C ASP A 149 6.51 23.87 -14.50
N TYR A 150 6.47 25.19 -14.29
CA TYR A 150 6.24 25.82 -12.99
C TYR A 150 4.78 25.64 -12.56
N VAL A 151 4.55 25.03 -11.40
CA VAL A 151 3.21 24.88 -10.81
C VAL A 151 3.08 25.84 -9.64
N GLY A 152 2.29 26.89 -9.82
CA GLY A 152 2.04 27.89 -8.77
C GLY A 152 0.89 27.50 -7.84
N GLU A 153 0.94 28.00 -6.61
CA GLU A 153 -0.08 27.79 -5.58
C GLU A 153 -1.50 28.13 -6.09
N GLU A 154 -1.66 29.19 -6.88
CA GLU A 154 -2.96 29.59 -7.46
C GLU A 154 -3.58 28.47 -8.32
N SER A 155 -2.76 27.74 -9.09
CA SER A 155 -3.23 26.63 -9.93
C SER A 155 -3.62 25.43 -9.08
N VAL A 156 -2.86 25.15 -8.02
CA VAL A 156 -3.20 24.07 -7.07
C VAL A 156 -4.49 24.41 -6.31
N LEU A 157 -4.66 25.66 -5.88
CA LEU A 157 -5.88 26.14 -5.23
C LEU A 157 -7.12 25.97 -6.13
N VAL A 158 -6.99 26.15 -7.44
CA VAL A 158 -8.08 25.85 -8.39
C VAL A 158 -8.49 24.37 -8.32
N LEU A 159 -7.51 23.45 -8.29
CA LEU A 159 -7.80 22.02 -8.20
C LEU A 159 -8.41 21.63 -6.84
N VAL A 160 -7.92 22.23 -5.75
CA VAL A 160 -8.51 22.08 -4.41
C VAL A 160 -9.97 22.57 -4.40
N LYS A 161 -10.26 23.71 -5.04
CA LYS A 161 -11.63 24.24 -5.16
C LYS A 161 -12.54 23.33 -5.99
N LEU A 162 -12.04 22.73 -7.06
CA LEU A 162 -12.82 21.76 -7.85
C LEU A 162 -13.21 20.53 -7.02
N LEU A 163 -12.32 20.07 -6.14
CA LEU A 163 -12.62 18.98 -5.22
C LEU A 163 -13.66 19.42 -4.19
N THR A 164 -13.45 20.55 -3.53
CA THR A 164 -14.31 21.01 -2.42
C THR A 164 -15.68 21.51 -2.87
N SER A 165 -15.82 21.95 -4.13
CA SER A 165 -17.12 22.35 -4.70
C SER A 165 -18.05 21.17 -4.99
N GLY A 166 -17.53 19.93 -5.00
CA GLY A 166 -18.32 18.75 -5.32
C GLY A 166 -18.70 18.61 -6.80
N ASP A 167 -18.01 19.31 -7.71
CA ASP A 167 -18.34 19.35 -9.16
C ASP A 167 -17.64 18.22 -9.95
N TYR A 168 -17.65 17.01 -9.40
CA TYR A 168 -17.21 15.79 -10.08
C TYR A 168 -18.43 15.02 -10.59
N ARG A 169 -18.35 14.47 -11.80
CA ARG A 169 -19.52 13.95 -12.54
C ARG A 169 -19.68 12.43 -12.42
N SER A 170 -18.70 11.74 -11.86
CA SER A 170 -18.72 10.29 -11.65
C SER A 170 -17.85 9.91 -10.45
N ALA A 171 -18.03 8.70 -9.94
CA ALA A 171 -17.18 8.14 -8.90
C ALA A 171 -15.72 7.98 -9.34
N SER A 172 -15.48 7.66 -10.62
CA SER A 172 -14.14 7.57 -11.19
C SER A 172 -13.47 8.94 -11.30
N GLU A 173 -14.22 9.97 -11.72
CA GLU A 173 -13.71 11.34 -11.76
C GLU A 173 -13.36 11.84 -10.36
N PHE A 174 -14.24 11.63 -9.38
CA PHE A 174 -14.01 11.98 -7.98
C PHE A 174 -12.70 11.39 -7.47
N ILE A 175 -12.51 10.07 -7.60
CA ILE A 175 -11.35 9.43 -6.98
C ILE A 175 -10.03 9.80 -7.67
N LEU A 176 -10.04 10.02 -8.99
CA LEU A 176 -8.87 10.49 -9.73
C LEU A 176 -8.53 11.94 -9.37
N LEU A 177 -9.54 12.80 -9.20
CA LEU A 177 -9.37 14.17 -8.73
C LEU A 177 -8.80 14.19 -7.31
N PHE A 178 -9.43 13.46 -6.40
CA PHE A 178 -8.98 13.33 -5.01
C PHE A 178 -7.53 12.86 -4.95
N ARG A 179 -7.18 11.75 -5.63
CA ARG A 179 -5.82 11.22 -5.64
C ARG A 179 -4.82 12.23 -6.22
N SER A 180 -5.19 12.94 -7.29
CA SER A 180 -4.32 13.96 -7.91
C SER A 180 -4.08 15.13 -6.95
N VAL A 181 -5.12 15.64 -6.29
CA VAL A 181 -5.01 16.72 -5.29
C VAL A 181 -4.09 16.32 -4.15
N ILE A 182 -4.35 15.16 -3.52
CA ILE A 182 -3.54 14.71 -2.38
C ILE A 182 -2.09 14.50 -2.82
N SER A 183 -1.84 13.84 -3.96
CA SER A 183 -0.48 13.59 -4.44
C SER A 183 0.27 14.88 -4.74
N LEU A 184 -0.41 15.86 -5.33
CA LEU A 184 0.15 17.19 -5.61
C LEU A 184 0.50 17.93 -4.32
N LEU A 185 -0.41 18.00 -3.35
CA LEU A 185 -0.15 18.62 -2.05
C LEU A 185 1.00 17.92 -1.31
N THR A 186 0.99 16.58 -1.27
CA THR A 186 2.05 15.81 -0.60
C THR A 186 3.40 15.92 -1.29
N SER A 187 3.45 16.22 -2.59
CA SER A 187 4.72 16.34 -3.31
C SER A 187 5.55 17.53 -2.84
N ASP A 188 4.91 18.61 -2.36
CA ASP A 188 5.58 19.80 -1.87
C ASP A 188 4.71 20.56 -0.84
N LEU A 189 4.82 20.18 0.44
CA LEU A 189 4.06 20.85 1.50
C LEU A 189 4.67 22.17 1.97
N GLU A 190 5.93 22.50 1.65
CA GLU A 190 6.46 23.81 2.03
C GLU A 190 5.80 24.90 1.19
N ASP A 191 5.62 24.66 -0.11
CA ASP A 191 5.02 25.64 -1.02
C ASP A 191 3.48 25.55 -1.06
N TYR A 192 2.88 24.38 -0.80
CA TYR A 192 1.43 24.20 -0.82
C TYR A 192 0.79 24.05 0.57
N GLY A 193 1.56 24.21 1.64
CA GLY A 193 1.10 23.99 3.01
C GLY A 193 -0.08 24.88 3.42
N GLU A 194 -0.13 26.12 2.93
CA GLU A 194 -1.23 27.06 3.20
C GLU A 194 -2.57 26.57 2.64
N LEU A 195 -2.54 25.75 1.57
CA LEU A 195 -3.74 25.15 0.97
C LEU A 195 -4.31 24.02 1.83
N VAL A 196 -3.50 23.42 2.71
CA VAL A 196 -3.92 22.41 3.68
C VAL A 196 -4.48 23.10 4.93
N SER A 197 -5.49 23.93 4.71
CA SER A 197 -6.16 24.68 5.76
C SER A 197 -7.05 23.79 6.64
N THR A 198 -7.45 24.32 7.79
CA THR A 198 -8.44 23.66 8.67
C THR A 198 -9.75 23.36 7.95
N ASP A 199 -10.18 24.25 7.05
CA ASP A 199 -11.41 24.07 6.26
C ASP A 199 -11.27 22.94 5.23
N PHE A 200 -10.09 22.82 4.62
CA PHE A 200 -9.81 21.73 3.69
C PHE A 200 -9.79 20.38 4.41
N LEU A 201 -9.10 20.28 5.55
CA LEU A 201 -9.08 19.06 6.37
C LEU A 201 -10.49 18.70 6.87
N ALA A 202 -11.27 19.67 7.34
CA ALA A 202 -12.65 19.45 7.75
C ALA A 202 -13.54 18.96 6.58
N HIS A 203 -13.29 19.43 5.35
CA HIS A 203 -13.97 18.92 4.17
C HIS A 203 -13.61 17.45 3.89
N LEU A 204 -12.35 17.05 4.05
CA LEU A 204 -11.94 15.64 3.88
C LEU A 204 -12.57 14.75 4.96
N GLU A 205 -12.62 15.21 6.20
CA GLU A 205 -13.31 14.51 7.30
C GLU A 205 -14.80 14.34 7.00
N LYS A 206 -15.44 15.38 6.44
CA LYS A 206 -16.82 15.33 6.00
C LYS A 206 -17.04 14.26 4.92
N LEU A 207 -16.15 14.15 3.93
CA LEU A 207 -16.21 13.09 2.91
C LEU A 207 -16.12 11.67 3.50
N ILE A 208 -15.42 11.51 4.63
CA ILE A 208 -15.33 10.24 5.35
C ILE A 208 -16.64 9.96 6.09
N LEU A 209 -17.15 10.95 6.84
CA LEU A 209 -18.31 10.79 7.72
C LEU A 209 -19.66 10.72 6.99
N GLU A 210 -19.85 11.52 5.95
CA GLU A 210 -21.15 11.60 5.26
C GLU A 210 -21.53 10.28 4.58
N PRO A 211 -22.82 9.90 4.55
CA PRO A 211 -23.25 8.67 3.90
C PRO A 211 -22.85 8.63 2.41
N PRO A 212 -22.67 7.43 1.83
CA PRO A 212 -22.28 7.31 0.43
C PRO A 212 -23.27 8.02 -0.50
N THR A 213 -22.73 8.65 -1.54
CA THR A 213 -23.50 9.32 -2.60
C THR A 213 -23.24 8.60 -3.93
N ALA A 214 -23.93 9.04 -5.00
CA ALA A 214 -23.72 8.49 -6.34
C ALA A 214 -22.26 8.62 -6.85
N ASN A 215 -21.51 9.59 -6.33
CA ASN A 215 -20.14 9.85 -6.74
C ASN A 215 -19.13 9.45 -5.65
N VAL A 216 -19.45 9.67 -4.37
CA VAL A 216 -18.60 9.25 -3.24
C VAL A 216 -19.15 7.92 -2.72
N THR A 217 -18.72 6.82 -3.32
CA THR A 217 -19.18 5.46 -2.98
C THR A 217 -18.42 4.89 -1.78
N ASN A 218 -18.97 3.87 -1.12
CA ASN A 218 -18.28 3.15 -0.04
C ASN A 218 -16.93 2.57 -0.50
N GLU A 219 -16.85 2.11 -1.75
CA GLU A 219 -15.61 1.61 -2.35
C GLU A 219 -14.50 2.68 -2.37
N ASN A 220 -14.86 3.91 -2.73
CA ASN A 220 -13.89 5.01 -2.81
C ASN A 220 -13.59 5.62 -1.45
N LYS A 221 -14.47 5.51 -0.46
CA LYS A 221 -14.26 6.03 0.90
C LYS A 221 -13.02 5.45 1.57
N ALA A 222 -12.74 4.17 1.38
CA ALA A 222 -11.50 3.56 1.87
C ALA A 222 -10.27 4.32 1.36
N SER A 223 -10.27 4.70 0.07
CA SER A 223 -9.20 5.52 -0.52
C SER A 223 -9.20 6.96 0.00
N VAL A 224 -10.37 7.55 0.32
CA VAL A 224 -10.44 8.87 0.96
C VAL A 224 -9.73 8.85 2.32
N ILE A 225 -9.98 7.81 3.14
CA ILE A 225 -9.33 7.64 4.44
C ILE A 225 -7.81 7.48 4.28
N THR A 226 -7.36 6.61 3.37
CA THR A 226 -5.92 6.42 3.12
C THR A 226 -5.27 7.70 2.61
N GLY A 227 -5.91 8.45 1.71
CA GLY A 227 -5.39 9.72 1.22
C GLY A 227 -5.33 10.80 2.29
N PHE A 228 -6.37 10.90 3.13
CA PHE A 228 -6.38 11.80 4.29
C PHE A 228 -5.24 11.49 5.26
N CYS A 229 -5.08 10.23 5.66
CA CYS A 229 -4.00 9.82 6.57
C CYS A 229 -2.61 9.96 5.92
N GLY A 230 -2.50 9.76 4.60
CA GLY A 230 -1.28 10.00 3.83
C GLY A 230 -0.90 11.48 3.78
N LEU A 231 -1.87 12.39 3.63
CA LEU A 231 -1.65 13.83 3.73
C LEU A 231 -1.17 14.22 5.13
N LEU A 232 -1.84 13.72 6.18
CA LEU A 232 -1.44 13.98 7.56
C LEU A 232 -0.05 13.42 7.88
N LEU A 233 0.30 12.24 7.34
CA LEU A 233 1.64 11.67 7.48
C LEU A 233 2.70 12.64 6.96
N VAL A 234 2.53 13.18 5.76
CA VAL A 234 3.50 14.10 5.16
C VAL A 234 3.51 15.44 5.89
N LEU A 235 2.34 15.94 6.30
CA LEU A 235 2.20 17.21 7.03
C LEU A 235 2.90 17.20 8.40
N TYR A 236 2.80 16.08 9.12
CA TYR A 236 3.30 15.95 10.47
C TYR A 236 4.62 15.18 10.59
N ALA A 237 5.20 14.68 9.49
CA ALA A 237 6.42 13.87 9.53
C ALA A 237 7.60 14.57 10.23
N ASP A 238 7.73 15.89 10.01
CA ASP A 238 8.81 16.73 10.55
C ASP A 238 8.30 17.88 11.45
N THR A 239 7.02 17.87 11.82
CA THR A 239 6.39 18.93 12.63
C THR A 239 5.76 18.37 13.91
N SER A 240 5.35 19.23 14.83
CA SER A 240 4.67 18.78 16.05
C SER A 240 3.31 18.16 15.70
N ALA A 241 3.12 16.88 16.01
CA ALA A 241 1.88 16.13 15.80
C ALA A 241 0.76 16.46 16.82
N PHE A 242 0.61 17.74 17.19
CA PHE A 242 -0.41 18.18 18.14
C PHE A 242 -1.82 17.93 17.58
N GLY A 243 -2.69 17.30 18.38
CA GLY A 243 -4.08 16.97 17.99
C GLY A 243 -4.21 15.75 17.08
N VAL A 244 -3.11 15.06 16.74
CA VAL A 244 -3.16 13.79 15.99
C VAL A 244 -3.80 12.68 16.83
N ASP A 245 -3.68 12.74 18.16
CA ASP A 245 -4.32 11.81 19.09
C ASP A 245 -5.85 11.84 19.01
N ASP A 246 -6.45 13.03 18.86
CA ASP A 246 -7.89 13.17 18.63
C ASP A 246 -8.30 12.52 17.30
N LYS A 247 -7.48 12.67 16.25
CA LYS A 247 -7.72 12.03 14.94
C LYS A 247 -7.58 10.51 15.01
N ILE A 248 -6.65 10.00 15.80
CA ILE A 248 -6.49 8.56 16.06
C ILE A 248 -7.75 8.00 16.74
N LYS A 249 -8.21 8.63 17.82
CA LYS A 249 -9.41 8.18 18.56
C LYS A 249 -10.65 8.23 17.68
N TRP A 250 -10.85 9.34 16.96
CA TRP A 250 -11.96 9.51 16.03
C TRP A 250 -11.96 8.44 14.94
N LEU A 251 -10.81 8.18 14.31
CA LEU A 251 -10.71 7.20 13.24
C LEU A 251 -10.88 5.77 13.75
N LEU A 252 -10.40 5.49 14.97
CA LEU A 252 -10.60 4.20 15.62
C LEU A 252 -12.09 3.95 15.86
N GLU A 253 -12.81 4.87 16.52
CA GLU A 253 -14.26 4.76 16.75
C GLU A 253 -15.03 4.59 15.44
N TYR A 254 -14.70 5.40 14.43
CA TYR A 254 -15.29 5.28 13.10
C TYR A 254 -15.04 3.90 12.48
N SER A 255 -13.80 3.40 12.53
CA SER A 255 -13.43 2.10 11.97
C SER A 255 -14.12 0.94 12.68
N GLN A 256 -14.29 0.99 13.99
CA GLN A 256 -14.99 -0.02 14.79
C GLN A 256 -16.46 -0.14 14.40
N GLY A 257 -17.13 0.99 14.13
CA GLY A 257 -18.49 0.99 13.58
C GLY A 257 -18.60 0.16 12.29
N PHE A 258 -17.64 0.32 11.38
CA PHE A 258 -17.57 -0.45 10.13
C PHE A 258 -17.11 -1.90 10.33
N VAL A 259 -16.26 -2.20 11.32
CA VAL A 259 -15.94 -3.59 11.71
C VAL A 259 -17.22 -4.32 12.11
N GLN A 260 -18.00 -3.73 13.03
CA GLN A 260 -19.23 -4.34 13.50
C GLN A 260 -20.28 -4.46 12.39
N SER A 261 -20.41 -3.43 11.54
CA SER A 261 -21.32 -3.45 10.39
C SER A 261 -20.96 -4.56 9.39
N SER A 262 -19.68 -4.68 9.04
CA SER A 262 -19.17 -5.73 8.15
C SER A 262 -19.41 -7.14 8.72
N ILE A 263 -19.17 -7.35 10.02
CA ILE A 263 -19.45 -8.63 10.69
C ILE A 263 -20.95 -8.96 10.64
N ASN A 264 -21.82 -7.96 10.87
CA ASN A 264 -23.27 -8.15 10.81
C ASN A 264 -23.74 -8.52 9.39
N LEU A 265 -23.23 -7.85 8.36
CA LEU A 265 -23.51 -8.17 6.95
C LEU A 265 -23.03 -9.57 6.58
N GLN A 266 -21.84 -9.98 7.03
CA GLN A 266 -21.30 -11.32 6.80
C GLN A 266 -22.22 -12.39 7.43
N LYS A 267 -22.68 -12.16 8.65
CA LYS A 267 -23.63 -13.07 9.33
C LYS A 267 -24.95 -13.17 8.56
N GLN A 268 -25.51 -12.06 8.08
CA GLN A 268 -26.73 -12.06 7.27
C GLN A 268 -26.55 -12.83 5.95
N LEU A 269 -25.40 -12.68 5.30
CA LEU A 269 -25.05 -13.43 4.09
C LEU A 269 -24.98 -14.94 4.34
N GLU A 270 -24.42 -15.35 5.48
CA GLU A 270 -24.27 -16.77 5.85
C GLU A 270 -25.58 -17.42 6.30
N THR A 271 -26.43 -16.71 7.05
CA THR A 271 -27.73 -17.22 7.47
C THR A 271 -28.74 -17.27 6.33
N GLY A 272 -28.49 -16.54 5.24
CA GLY A 272 -29.41 -16.43 4.12
C GLY A 272 -30.71 -15.74 4.51
N ASP A 273 -30.71 -14.99 5.62
CA ASP A 273 -31.88 -14.27 6.13
C ASP A 273 -32.08 -13.00 5.30
N ARG A 274 -32.57 -13.21 4.08
CA ARG A 274 -32.89 -12.16 3.12
C ARG A 274 -34.40 -12.02 3.15
N GLU A 275 -34.87 -10.87 3.58
CA GLU A 275 -36.28 -10.51 3.41
C GLU A 275 -36.65 -10.78 1.94
N TYR A 276 -37.70 -11.57 1.71
CA TYR A 276 -38.27 -11.89 0.38
C TYR A 276 -37.59 -12.97 -0.49
N SER A 277 -36.56 -13.69 -0.02
CA SER A 277 -35.84 -14.70 -0.85
C SER A 277 -36.70 -15.89 -1.35
N THR A 278 -37.77 -16.27 -0.64
CA THR A 278 -38.62 -17.42 -1.03
C THR A 278 -39.53 -17.18 -2.24
N LEU A 279 -39.62 -15.94 -2.74
CA LEU A 279 -40.54 -15.54 -3.82
C LEU A 279 -39.84 -14.89 -5.04
N MET A 280 -38.51 -14.80 -5.04
CA MET A 280 -37.73 -14.13 -6.09
C MET A 280 -37.24 -15.12 -7.17
N ASP A 281 -37.04 -14.62 -8.39
CA ASP A 281 -36.36 -15.35 -9.46
C ASP A 281 -34.88 -15.59 -9.08
N GLU A 282 -34.29 -16.71 -9.49
CA GLU A 282 -32.90 -17.10 -9.19
C GLU A 282 -31.89 -16.04 -9.67
N ASN A 283 -32.21 -15.31 -10.73
CA ASN A 283 -31.35 -14.23 -11.24
C ASN A 283 -31.37 -12.99 -10.34
N ASP A 284 -32.53 -12.65 -9.78
CA ASP A 284 -32.67 -11.52 -8.87
C ASP A 284 -32.03 -11.84 -7.51
N ASP A 285 -32.17 -13.08 -7.02
CA ASP A 285 -31.46 -13.53 -5.81
C ASP A 285 -29.94 -13.46 -6.00
N LYS A 286 -29.40 -13.96 -7.11
CA LYS A 286 -27.96 -13.83 -7.43
C LYS A 286 -27.49 -12.37 -7.48
N ARG A 287 -28.31 -11.46 -8.03
CA ARG A 287 -27.97 -10.03 -8.08
C ARG A 287 -27.90 -9.43 -6.68
N LEU A 288 -28.87 -9.75 -5.82
CA LEU A 288 -28.92 -9.30 -4.43
C LEU A 288 -27.74 -9.84 -3.61
N VAL A 289 -27.35 -11.11 -3.82
CA VAL A 289 -26.14 -11.68 -3.20
C VAL A 289 -24.91 -10.92 -3.60
N ASN A 290 -24.72 -10.69 -4.89
CA ASN A 290 -23.56 -9.97 -5.39
C ASN A 290 -23.50 -8.53 -4.83
N GLU A 291 -24.64 -7.86 -4.72
CA GLU A 291 -24.75 -6.53 -4.13
C GLU A 291 -24.39 -6.54 -2.63
N GLN A 292 -24.92 -7.49 -1.86
CA GLN A 292 -24.59 -7.66 -0.44
C GLN A 292 -23.11 -8.02 -0.23
N GLU A 293 -22.54 -8.90 -1.06
CA GLU A 293 -21.10 -9.21 -1.04
C GLU A 293 -20.25 -8.00 -1.37
N SER A 294 -20.67 -7.15 -2.33
CA SER A 294 -19.98 -5.92 -2.67
C SER A 294 -20.01 -4.92 -1.51
N ASN A 295 -21.18 -4.76 -0.87
CA ASN A 295 -21.34 -3.89 0.29
C ASN A 295 -20.49 -4.35 1.47
N LEU A 296 -20.49 -5.66 1.76
CA LEU A 296 -19.63 -6.28 2.76
C LEU A 296 -18.15 -5.94 2.52
N ARG A 297 -17.66 -6.14 1.29
CA ARG A 297 -16.27 -5.85 0.92
C ARG A 297 -15.95 -4.36 1.04
N ALA A 298 -16.87 -3.49 0.65
CA ALA A 298 -16.70 -2.05 0.75
C ALA A 298 -16.64 -1.58 2.21
N GLU A 299 -17.51 -2.08 3.09
CA GLU A 299 -17.49 -1.77 4.52
C GLU A 299 -16.24 -2.32 5.21
N ALA A 300 -15.83 -3.55 4.88
CA ALA A 300 -14.56 -4.10 5.35
C ALA A 300 -13.38 -3.22 4.88
N GLY A 301 -13.40 -2.75 3.63
CA GLY A 301 -12.38 -1.87 3.08
C GLY A 301 -12.28 -0.53 3.82
N ILE A 302 -13.42 0.07 4.20
CA ILE A 302 -13.46 1.28 5.02
C ILE A 302 -12.85 1.04 6.40
N ALA A 303 -13.23 -0.05 7.07
CA ALA A 303 -12.66 -0.42 8.36
C ALA A 303 -11.15 -0.67 8.27
N ILE A 304 -10.68 -1.44 7.28
CA ILE A 304 -9.25 -1.71 7.06
C ILE A 304 -8.48 -0.41 6.83
N ALA A 305 -9.00 0.49 5.98
CA ALA A 305 -8.38 1.78 5.73
C ALA A 305 -8.32 2.65 7.00
N GLY A 306 -9.37 2.62 7.83
CA GLY A 306 -9.40 3.28 9.13
C GLY A 306 -8.34 2.74 10.09
N LEU A 307 -8.26 1.42 10.24
CA LEU A 307 -7.26 0.75 11.09
C LEU A 307 -5.83 1.03 10.64
N HIS A 308 -5.55 0.95 9.34
CA HIS A 308 -4.24 1.32 8.79
C HIS A 308 -3.94 2.82 8.96
N GLY A 309 -4.98 3.66 8.87
CA GLY A 309 -4.90 5.10 9.17
C GLY A 309 -4.50 5.37 10.61
N VAL A 310 -5.15 4.69 11.58
CA VAL A 310 -4.79 4.72 13.00
C VAL A 310 -3.31 4.35 13.16
N ALA A 311 -2.87 3.25 12.54
CA ALA A 311 -1.48 2.81 12.61
C ALA A 311 -0.49 3.84 12.05
N VAL A 312 -0.74 4.43 10.88
CA VAL A 312 0.20 5.43 10.33
C VAL A 312 0.26 6.69 11.19
N LEU A 313 -0.87 7.12 11.76
CA LEU A 313 -0.90 8.29 12.64
C LEU A 313 -0.19 8.02 13.97
N LEU A 314 -0.25 6.80 14.52
CA LEU A 314 0.55 6.41 15.68
C LEU A 314 2.06 6.58 15.42
N THR A 315 2.52 6.38 14.18
CA THR A 315 3.94 6.59 13.82
C THR A 315 4.38 8.05 13.88
N LEU A 316 3.46 9.02 13.98
CA LEU A 316 3.77 10.45 14.11
C LEU A 316 4.01 10.88 15.56
N LEU A 317 3.52 10.09 16.52
CA LEU A 317 3.61 10.43 17.93
C LEU A 317 4.98 10.05 18.51
N GLN A 318 5.49 10.90 19.41
CA GLN A 318 6.75 10.65 20.09
C GLN A 318 6.59 9.54 21.14
N LYS A 319 7.58 8.64 21.21
CA LYS A 319 7.64 7.58 22.24
C LYS A 319 7.70 8.19 23.66
N GLY A 320 6.91 7.64 24.57
CA GLY A 320 6.86 8.03 25.98
C GLY A 320 5.59 7.52 26.67
N GLU A 321 5.40 7.90 27.93
CA GLU A 321 4.26 7.49 28.77
C GLU A 321 2.91 7.83 28.12
N TYR A 322 2.75 9.04 27.60
CA TYR A 322 1.52 9.46 26.92
C TYR A 322 1.18 8.58 25.71
N LEU A 323 2.17 8.23 24.89
CA LEU A 323 1.95 7.31 23.78
C LEU A 323 1.62 5.90 24.31
N ASN A 324 2.27 5.44 25.37
CA ASN A 324 1.95 4.13 25.97
C ASN A 324 0.49 4.05 26.42
N GLU A 325 -0.08 5.08 27.04
CA GLU A 325 -1.50 5.11 27.41
C GLU A 325 -2.41 4.92 26.20
N LEU A 326 -2.12 5.63 25.11
CA LEU A 326 -2.86 5.50 23.86
C LEU A 326 -2.67 4.12 23.21
N LEU A 327 -1.45 3.59 23.24
CA LEU A 327 -1.14 2.25 22.72
C LEU A 327 -1.86 1.15 23.52
N ASN A 328 -2.00 1.29 24.84
CA ASN A 328 -2.75 0.36 25.67
C ASN A 328 -4.23 0.34 25.28
N PHE A 329 -4.81 1.52 25.10
CA PHE A 329 -6.19 1.67 24.62
C PHE A 329 -6.37 1.02 23.24
N VAL A 330 -5.55 1.41 22.25
CA VAL A 330 -5.63 0.85 20.89
C VAL A 330 -5.43 -0.67 20.89
N ALA A 331 -4.44 -1.18 21.63
CA ALA A 331 -4.14 -2.62 21.68
C ALA A 331 -5.32 -3.41 22.26
N THR A 332 -5.98 -2.89 23.30
CA THR A 332 -7.17 -3.50 23.90
C THR A 332 -8.31 -3.58 22.88
N GLU A 333 -8.60 -2.49 22.17
CA GLU A 333 -9.62 -2.45 21.13
C GLU A 333 -9.31 -3.39 19.94
N MET A 334 -8.03 -3.64 19.65
CA MET A 334 -7.64 -4.56 18.56
C MET A 334 -7.94 -6.03 18.89
N VAL A 335 -8.05 -6.42 20.15
CA VAL A 335 -8.29 -7.84 20.52
C VAL A 335 -9.60 -8.35 19.92
N GLU A 336 -10.69 -7.58 20.05
CA GLU A 336 -11.99 -7.94 19.48
C GLU A 336 -11.98 -7.95 17.94
N VAL A 337 -11.21 -7.04 17.33
CA VAL A 337 -11.05 -6.98 15.86
C VAL A 337 -10.29 -8.20 15.34
N ILE A 338 -9.27 -8.64 16.07
CA ILE A 338 -8.41 -9.78 15.70
C ILE A 338 -9.13 -11.10 15.90
N ASP A 339 -9.90 -11.28 16.97
CA ASP A 339 -10.67 -12.50 17.24
C ASP A 339 -11.93 -12.62 16.35
N ASN A 340 -11.73 -12.41 15.04
CA ASN A 340 -12.77 -12.42 14.03
C ASN A 340 -12.47 -13.50 12.98
N ASP A 341 -13.12 -14.64 13.14
CA ASP A 341 -13.01 -15.78 12.22
C ASP A 341 -13.80 -15.59 10.92
N PHE A 342 -14.73 -14.63 10.89
CA PHE A 342 -15.65 -14.40 9.78
C PHE A 342 -14.99 -13.57 8.67
N ASN A 343 -14.18 -12.57 9.04
CA ASN A 343 -13.49 -11.71 8.10
C ASN A 343 -12.00 -11.65 8.40
N THR A 344 -11.23 -12.51 7.72
CA THR A 344 -9.79 -12.62 7.91
C THR A 344 -9.02 -11.37 7.49
N ASP A 345 -9.55 -10.55 6.58
CA ASP A 345 -8.87 -9.33 6.16
C ASP A 345 -8.93 -8.25 7.25
N LEU A 346 -10.05 -8.15 7.97
CA LEU A 346 -10.16 -7.31 9.17
C LEU A 346 -9.24 -7.81 10.29
N ALA A 347 -9.23 -9.11 10.55
CA ALA A 347 -8.36 -9.70 11.56
C ALA A 347 -6.87 -9.46 11.24
N LYS A 348 -6.46 -9.59 9.97
CA LYS A 348 -5.10 -9.24 9.52
C LYS A 348 -4.80 -7.76 9.77
N ALA A 349 -5.71 -6.84 9.41
CA ALA A 349 -5.50 -5.41 9.61
C ALA A 349 -5.30 -5.07 11.10
N GLY A 350 -6.19 -5.56 11.98
CA GLY A 350 -6.07 -5.36 13.43
C GLY A 350 -4.77 -5.97 14.00
N ALA A 351 -4.36 -7.15 13.53
CA ALA A 351 -3.15 -7.81 14.00
C ALA A 351 -1.87 -7.03 13.65
N LYS A 352 -1.83 -6.38 12.49
CA LYS A 352 -0.71 -5.50 12.12
C LYS A 352 -0.66 -4.23 12.95
N VAL A 353 -1.82 -3.62 13.23
CA VAL A 353 -1.91 -2.46 14.15
C VAL A 353 -1.38 -2.86 15.52
N LEU A 354 -1.78 -4.03 16.02
CA LEU A 354 -1.29 -4.55 17.29
C LEU A 354 0.23 -4.76 17.26
N ALA A 355 0.79 -5.37 16.22
CA ALA A 355 2.24 -5.54 16.10
C ALA A 355 2.99 -4.18 16.12
N LEU A 356 2.43 -3.14 15.48
CA LEU A 356 2.95 -1.79 15.60
C LEU A 356 2.87 -1.24 17.02
N CYS A 357 1.79 -1.52 17.77
CA CYS A 357 1.70 -1.10 19.17
C CYS A 357 2.84 -1.67 20.02
N TYR A 358 3.17 -2.95 19.86
CA TYR A 358 4.32 -3.56 20.55
C TYR A 358 5.66 -2.96 20.10
N GLU A 359 5.81 -2.62 18.82
CA GLU A 359 7.02 -1.97 18.30
C GLU A 359 7.21 -0.52 18.79
N LEU A 360 6.11 0.23 18.95
CA LEU A 360 6.13 1.62 19.38
C LEU A 360 6.24 1.79 20.90
N TYR A 361 5.84 0.77 21.67
CA TYR A 361 5.78 0.83 23.11
C TYR A 361 7.12 1.19 23.76
N THR A 362 7.05 2.04 24.78
CA THR A 362 8.20 2.41 25.59
C THR A 362 8.25 1.51 26.80
N TYR A 363 9.01 0.42 26.68
CA TYR A 363 9.20 -0.53 27.77
C TYR A 363 10.02 0.07 28.91
N GLU A 364 9.59 -0.19 30.14
CA GLU A 364 10.33 0.14 31.35
C GLU A 364 11.43 -0.90 31.61
N ASP A 365 12.58 -0.46 32.10
CA ASP A 365 13.71 -1.34 32.47
C ASP A 365 13.45 -1.88 33.89
N ASP A 366 12.45 -2.74 34.05
CA ASP A 366 12.19 -3.41 35.32
C ASP A 366 13.28 -4.46 35.58
N LYS A 367 14.35 -4.02 36.24
CA LYS A 367 15.40 -4.90 36.79
C LYS A 367 14.99 -5.59 38.09
N ASP A 368 13.84 -5.21 38.64
CA ASP A 368 13.41 -5.58 40.00
C ASP A 368 12.11 -6.40 40.04
N SER A 369 11.52 -6.80 38.91
CA SER A 369 10.29 -7.61 38.88
C SER A 369 10.58 -9.12 38.94
N GLU A 370 11.23 -9.57 40.02
CA GLU A 370 11.33 -11.01 40.35
C GLU A 370 9.96 -11.61 40.81
N GLU A 371 8.88 -10.83 40.79
CA GLU A 371 7.52 -11.21 41.20
C GLU A 371 6.44 -10.97 40.11
N ALA A 372 6.81 -10.86 38.83
CA ALA A 372 5.80 -10.79 37.78
C ALA A 372 5.09 -12.14 37.63
N ASP A 373 3.75 -12.13 37.70
CA ASP A 373 2.90 -13.27 37.37
C ASP A 373 3.23 -13.71 35.93
N ASP A 374 3.68 -14.95 35.73
CA ASP A 374 4.07 -15.47 34.41
C ASP A 374 2.90 -15.35 33.40
N GLU A 375 1.66 -15.27 33.90
CA GLU A 375 0.43 -15.13 33.10
C GLU A 375 0.16 -13.70 32.61
N PHE A 376 0.64 -12.65 33.31
CA PHE A 376 0.32 -11.25 33.00
C PHE A 376 1.54 -10.34 32.94
N ASN A 377 1.81 -9.77 31.77
CA ASN A 377 2.92 -8.84 31.57
C ASN A 377 2.43 -7.39 31.50
N TYR A 378 2.50 -6.68 32.61
CA TYR A 378 2.08 -5.27 32.72
C TYR A 378 2.99 -4.28 31.97
N ASN A 379 4.21 -4.69 31.58
CA ASN A 379 5.14 -3.88 30.80
C ASN A 379 4.97 -4.18 29.30
N ALA A 380 3.73 -4.06 28.81
CA ALA A 380 3.38 -4.27 27.41
C ALA A 380 2.08 -3.54 27.05
N PRO A 381 1.82 -3.26 25.75
CA PRO A 381 0.57 -2.64 25.31
C PRO A 381 -0.68 -3.40 25.73
N TYR A 382 -0.61 -4.74 25.71
CA TYR A 382 -1.66 -5.61 26.20
C TYR A 382 -1.04 -6.71 27.06
N TYR A 383 -1.65 -6.93 28.22
CA TYR A 383 -1.06 -7.69 29.32
C TYR A 383 -1.28 -9.21 29.20
N GLU A 384 -2.36 -9.67 28.53
CA GLU A 384 -2.66 -11.08 28.26
C GLU A 384 -2.05 -11.55 26.91
N GLN A 385 -0.72 -11.58 26.83
CA GLN A 385 0.01 -11.88 25.59
C GLN A 385 -0.27 -13.30 25.05
N GLU A 386 -0.38 -14.28 25.94
CA GLU A 386 -0.61 -15.67 25.56
C GLU A 386 -1.95 -15.87 24.85
N SER A 387 -2.99 -15.13 25.28
CA SER A 387 -4.31 -15.14 24.66
C SER A 387 -4.25 -14.67 23.20
N ILE A 388 -3.58 -13.54 22.97
CA ILE A 388 -3.39 -12.99 21.61
C ILE A 388 -2.55 -13.93 20.75
N ILE A 389 -1.46 -14.47 21.29
CA ILE A 389 -0.60 -15.43 20.56
C ILE A 389 -1.41 -16.67 20.18
N SER A 390 -2.28 -17.17 21.07
CA SER A 390 -3.18 -18.28 20.79
C SER A 390 -4.16 -17.95 19.67
N ILE A 391 -4.80 -16.78 19.70
CA ILE A 391 -5.71 -16.30 18.64
C ILE A 391 -4.96 -16.22 17.29
N CYS A 392 -3.79 -15.58 17.26
CA CYS A 392 -2.99 -15.46 16.04
C CYS A 392 -2.55 -16.83 15.50
N ASN A 393 -2.13 -17.75 16.36
CA ASN A 393 -1.78 -19.12 15.95
C ASN A 393 -2.99 -19.90 15.43
N ARG A 394 -4.16 -19.73 16.04
CA ARG A 394 -5.42 -20.32 15.57
C ARG A 394 -5.74 -19.81 14.17
N LEU A 395 -5.71 -18.50 13.95
CA LEU A 395 -5.96 -17.85 12.66
C LEU A 395 -4.93 -18.20 11.58
N ALA A 396 -3.64 -18.29 11.96
CA ALA A 396 -2.57 -18.71 11.06
C ALA A 396 -2.77 -20.15 10.54
N ASN A 397 -3.43 -21.00 11.32
CA ASN A 397 -3.67 -22.40 11.01
C ASN A 397 -5.10 -22.66 10.47
N THR A 398 -5.88 -21.63 10.19
CA THR A 398 -7.24 -21.78 9.65
C THR A 398 -7.22 -22.49 8.30
N THR A 399 -7.77 -23.72 8.27
CA THR A 399 -7.80 -24.57 7.07
C THR A 399 -9.10 -24.45 6.28
N ALA A 400 -9.78 -23.30 6.34
CA ALA A 400 -11.08 -23.10 5.69
C ALA A 400 -11.07 -23.57 4.23
N LYS A 401 -11.95 -24.51 3.87
CA LYS A 401 -11.96 -25.18 2.55
C LYS A 401 -12.25 -24.22 1.38
N LYS A 402 -12.81 -23.04 1.66
CA LYS A 402 -13.20 -22.02 0.66
C LYS A 402 -12.10 -20.98 0.34
N ILE A 403 -11.01 -20.91 1.11
CA ILE A 403 -9.96 -19.90 0.90
C ILE A 403 -8.91 -20.40 -0.10
N GLY A 404 -8.51 -19.54 -1.05
CA GLY A 404 -7.48 -19.83 -2.04
C GLY A 404 -6.13 -20.18 -1.41
N LYS A 405 -5.32 -21.00 -2.10
CA LYS A 405 -3.98 -21.38 -1.59
C LYS A 405 -3.05 -20.18 -1.38
N LYS A 406 -3.20 -19.15 -2.22
CA LYS A 406 -2.43 -17.90 -2.12
C LYS A 406 -2.77 -17.17 -0.82
N ASP A 407 -4.05 -16.92 -0.60
CA ASP A 407 -4.54 -16.17 0.55
C ASP A 407 -4.24 -16.91 1.86
N LYS A 408 -4.36 -18.25 1.89
CA LYS A 408 -3.92 -19.06 3.05
C LYS A 408 -2.45 -18.86 3.40
N LYS A 409 -1.58 -18.78 2.39
CA LYS A 409 -0.14 -18.58 2.60
C LYS A 409 0.12 -17.18 3.14
N GLU A 410 -0.58 -16.18 2.60
CA GLU A 410 -0.49 -14.79 3.05
C GLU A 410 -0.98 -14.63 4.49
N THR A 411 -2.18 -15.14 4.81
CA THR A 411 -2.75 -15.15 6.16
C THR A 411 -1.80 -15.84 7.16
N ASN A 412 -1.25 -17.00 6.81
CA ASN A 412 -0.28 -17.69 7.64
C ASN A 412 1.01 -16.87 7.86
N SER A 413 1.49 -16.16 6.83
CA SER A 413 2.67 -15.29 6.93
C SER A 413 2.42 -14.14 7.88
N VAL A 414 1.33 -13.39 7.69
CA VAL A 414 0.99 -12.19 8.47
C VAL A 414 0.86 -12.53 9.95
N PHE A 415 0.07 -13.55 10.31
CA PHE A 415 -0.10 -13.88 11.73
C PHE A 415 1.18 -14.43 12.37
N ARG A 416 2.05 -15.13 11.62
CA ARG A 416 3.37 -15.52 12.14
C ARG A 416 4.30 -14.34 12.35
N GLU A 417 4.31 -13.39 11.42
CA GLU A 417 5.06 -12.15 11.52
C GLU A 417 4.62 -11.33 12.75
N VAL A 418 3.31 -11.24 12.99
CA VAL A 418 2.74 -10.60 14.18
C VAL A 418 3.13 -11.32 15.47
N VAL A 419 3.02 -12.65 15.52
CA VAL A 419 3.45 -13.44 16.70
C VAL A 419 4.92 -13.22 16.99
N ASN A 420 5.78 -13.26 15.96
CA ASN A 420 7.21 -12.98 16.11
C ASN A 420 7.45 -11.56 16.64
N ALA A 421 6.71 -10.56 16.16
CA ALA A 421 6.83 -9.20 16.65
C ALA A 421 6.49 -9.10 18.14
N ILE A 422 5.36 -9.68 18.58
CA ILE A 422 4.94 -9.70 19.99
C ILE A 422 6.04 -10.36 20.84
N GLU A 423 6.45 -11.59 20.50
CA GLU A 423 7.48 -12.33 21.25
C GLU A 423 8.85 -11.62 21.29
N ASN A 424 9.21 -10.91 20.23
CA ASN A 424 10.50 -10.24 20.12
C ASN A 424 10.55 -8.94 20.93
N TYR A 425 9.45 -8.19 21.00
CA TYR A 425 9.40 -6.94 21.76
C TYR A 425 9.08 -7.15 23.25
N THR A 426 8.39 -8.23 23.62
CA THR A 426 8.11 -8.53 25.03
C THR A 426 9.31 -9.11 25.76
N ASN A 427 10.15 -9.88 25.07
CA ASN A 427 11.41 -10.36 25.62
C ASN A 427 12.47 -9.24 25.66
N ALA A 428 12.94 -8.92 26.87
CA ALA A 428 13.89 -7.83 27.10
C ALA A 428 15.22 -7.99 26.34
N GLU A 429 15.77 -9.21 26.27
CA GLU A 429 17.04 -9.49 25.58
C GLU A 429 16.90 -9.32 24.07
N LYS A 430 15.86 -9.92 23.48
CA LYS A 430 15.58 -9.81 22.04
C LYS A 430 15.31 -8.36 21.64
N ARG A 431 14.52 -7.64 22.44
CA ARG A 431 14.24 -6.21 22.26
C ARG A 431 15.50 -5.36 22.31
N GLU A 432 16.41 -5.63 23.25
CA GLU A 432 17.68 -4.91 23.33
C GLU A 432 18.55 -5.13 22.09
N GLU A 433 18.62 -6.36 21.57
CA GLU A 433 19.33 -6.67 20.33
C GLU A 433 18.74 -5.94 19.11
N ILE A 434 17.41 -5.83 19.05
CA ILE A 434 16.70 -5.02 18.04
C ILE A 434 17.10 -3.54 18.16
N TYR A 435 17.09 -2.97 19.37
CA TYR A 435 17.45 -1.56 19.58
C TYR A 435 18.91 -1.23 19.27
N LYS A 436 19.82 -2.18 19.52
CA LYS A 436 21.23 -2.11 19.13
C LYS A 436 21.43 -2.21 17.62
N ARG A 437 20.43 -2.72 16.88
CA ARG A 437 20.56 -3.15 15.48
C ARG A 437 21.76 -4.09 15.29
N SER A 438 21.94 -5.01 16.22
CA SER A 438 22.96 -6.05 16.12
C SER A 438 22.64 -7.00 14.95
N PRO A 439 23.57 -7.85 14.50
CA PRO A 439 23.27 -8.88 13.50
C PRO A 439 22.07 -9.75 13.91
N VAL A 440 21.95 -10.08 15.20
CA VAL A 440 20.82 -10.83 15.76
C VAL A 440 19.55 -9.99 15.70
N GLY A 441 19.61 -8.72 16.11
CA GLY A 441 18.48 -7.80 16.02
C GLY A 441 17.94 -7.64 14.59
N LEU A 442 18.82 -7.58 13.58
CA LEU A 442 18.42 -7.51 12.18
C LEU A 442 17.76 -8.79 11.67
N GLU A 443 18.22 -9.96 12.14
CA GLU A 443 17.56 -11.25 11.86
C GLU A 443 16.18 -11.33 12.50
N LEU A 444 16.03 -10.87 13.75
CA LEU A 444 14.74 -10.78 14.45
C LEU A 444 13.76 -9.86 13.71
N LEU A 445 14.21 -8.68 13.28
CA LEU A 445 13.38 -7.76 12.49
C LEU A 445 12.92 -8.38 11.16
N THR A 446 13.82 -9.10 10.47
CA THR A 446 13.49 -9.79 9.22
C THR A 446 12.50 -10.95 9.42
N ALA A 447 12.47 -11.54 10.62
CA ALA A 447 11.49 -12.56 10.99
C ALA A 447 10.13 -11.96 11.42
N SER A 448 10.13 -10.75 12.00
CA SER A 448 8.93 -10.02 12.42
C SER A 448 8.17 -9.38 11.25
N LEU A 449 8.86 -9.05 10.16
CA LEU A 449 8.23 -8.52 8.95
C LEU A 449 9.00 -8.98 7.72
N SER A 450 8.30 -9.50 6.72
CA SER A 450 8.89 -9.84 5.42
C SER A 450 9.58 -8.62 4.80
N SER A 451 10.93 -8.63 4.79
CA SER A 451 11.72 -7.46 4.39
C SER A 451 11.45 -7.06 2.93
N THR A 452 10.88 -5.87 2.73
CA THR A 452 10.77 -5.27 1.40
C THR A 452 11.97 -4.35 1.18
N HIS A 453 12.61 -4.45 0.02
CA HIS A 453 13.73 -3.57 -0.34
C HIS A 453 13.34 -2.68 -1.51
N VAL A 454 13.37 -1.37 -1.28
CA VAL A 454 13.22 -0.35 -2.33
C VAL A 454 14.61 0.04 -2.80
N LYS A 455 14.98 -0.33 -4.03
CA LYS A 455 16.24 0.14 -4.64
C LYS A 455 16.07 1.62 -4.96
N LEU A 456 17.01 2.48 -4.53
CA LEU A 456 17.02 3.91 -4.82
C LEU A 456 18.07 4.27 -5.89
N SER A 457 19.13 3.47 -5.97
CA SER A 457 20.14 3.56 -7.02
C SER A 457 20.82 2.21 -7.17
N ARG A 458 21.75 2.07 -8.13
CA ARG A 458 22.66 0.92 -8.19
C ARG A 458 23.40 0.64 -6.87
N SER A 459 23.53 1.65 -6.02
CA SER A 459 24.38 1.63 -4.83
C SER A 459 23.66 1.76 -3.50
N LYS A 460 22.36 2.06 -3.52
CA LYS A 460 21.57 2.39 -2.33
C LYS A 460 20.23 1.68 -2.41
N SER A 461 19.87 1.00 -1.33
CA SER A 461 18.54 0.42 -1.11
C SER A 461 18.04 0.84 0.26
N LEU A 462 16.74 1.12 0.34
CA LEU A 462 16.01 1.31 1.57
C LEU A 462 15.38 -0.03 1.97
N SER A 463 15.66 -0.48 3.20
CA SER A 463 15.02 -1.67 3.77
C SER A 463 13.78 -1.28 4.57
N ILE A 464 12.68 -1.98 4.33
CA ILE A 464 11.43 -1.88 5.07
C ILE A 464 11.32 -3.17 5.88
N ASN A 465 11.72 -3.08 7.14
CA ASN A 465 11.91 -4.21 8.04
C ASN A 465 11.25 -4.00 9.41
N SER A 466 10.30 -3.08 9.49
CA SER A 466 9.56 -2.74 10.70
C SER A 466 8.13 -2.35 10.36
N TRP A 467 7.21 -2.55 11.32
CA TRP A 467 5.80 -2.19 11.14
C TRP A 467 5.65 -0.68 11.00
N PHE A 468 6.49 0.10 11.68
CA PHE A 468 6.57 1.55 11.52
C PHE A 468 6.79 1.95 10.07
N LEU A 469 7.83 1.41 9.42
CA LEU A 469 8.14 1.73 8.03
C LEU A 469 7.11 1.15 7.06
N TYR A 470 6.54 -0.02 7.38
CA TYR A 470 5.49 -0.64 6.59
C TYR A 470 4.25 0.28 6.45
N PHE A 471 3.73 0.81 7.56
CA PHE A 471 2.54 1.67 7.52
C PHE A 471 2.79 3.02 6.84
N ARG A 472 3.98 3.59 7.00
CA ARG A 472 4.37 4.80 6.26
C ARG A 472 4.50 4.53 4.77
N LEU A 473 5.18 3.44 4.38
CA LEU A 473 5.31 3.04 2.98
C LEU A 473 3.93 2.80 2.34
N LEU A 474 3.02 2.14 3.06
CA LEU A 474 1.67 1.87 2.59
C LEU A 474 0.97 3.15 2.10
N HIS A 475 1.00 4.20 2.92
CA HIS A 475 0.34 5.47 2.61
C HIS A 475 1.07 6.24 1.50
N LEU A 476 2.41 6.25 1.52
CA LEU A 476 3.18 6.85 0.42
C LEU A 476 2.97 6.12 -0.91
N LYS A 477 2.77 4.79 -0.90
CA LYS A 477 2.42 4.02 -2.09
C LYS A 477 1.01 4.35 -2.58
N TRP A 478 0.06 4.65 -1.69
CA TRP A 478 -1.24 5.16 -2.11
C TRP A 478 -1.11 6.54 -2.78
N CYS A 479 -0.33 7.47 -2.21
CA CYS A 479 -0.09 8.78 -2.81
C CYS A 479 0.59 8.64 -4.18
N PHE A 480 1.78 8.05 -4.23
CA PHE A 480 2.62 8.13 -5.43
C PHE A 480 2.54 6.93 -6.38
N GLY A 481 1.94 5.80 -5.95
CA GLY A 481 1.71 4.63 -6.79
C GLY A 481 2.98 4.16 -7.51
N PHE A 482 2.89 4.01 -8.83
CA PHE A 482 4.01 3.62 -9.68
C PHE A 482 5.14 4.66 -9.74
N GLY A 483 4.89 5.91 -9.35
CA GLY A 483 5.89 6.99 -9.29
C GLY A 483 6.61 7.08 -7.94
N LEU A 484 6.29 6.25 -6.95
CA LEU A 484 6.89 6.31 -5.62
C LEU A 484 8.43 6.24 -5.66
N HIS A 485 8.98 5.38 -6.51
CA HIS A 485 10.43 5.27 -6.67
C HIS A 485 11.05 6.60 -7.11
N ASP A 486 10.47 7.23 -8.13
CA ASP A 486 10.97 8.49 -8.68
C ASP A 486 10.88 9.63 -7.65
N GLN A 487 9.82 9.64 -6.85
CA GLN A 487 9.68 10.58 -5.72
C GLN A 487 10.71 10.31 -4.63
N LEU A 488 10.96 9.05 -4.24
CA LEU A 488 11.96 8.75 -3.22
C LEU A 488 13.39 9.09 -3.63
N VAL A 489 13.67 9.07 -4.94
CA VAL A 489 14.98 9.40 -5.50
C VAL A 489 15.14 10.90 -5.73
N GLY A 490 14.12 11.56 -6.26
CA GLY A 490 14.19 12.95 -6.71
C GLY A 490 13.57 13.98 -5.76
N ASN A 491 12.79 13.57 -4.77
CA ASN A 491 12.16 14.45 -3.79
C ASN A 491 12.81 14.25 -2.42
N ASP A 492 13.62 15.24 -2.02
CA ASP A 492 14.37 15.20 -0.76
C ASP A 492 13.49 15.26 0.49
N ARG A 493 12.22 15.67 0.38
CA ARG A 493 11.27 15.76 1.51
C ARG A 493 10.48 14.48 1.76
N ILE A 494 10.24 13.66 0.73
CA ILE A 494 9.52 12.40 0.89
C ILE A 494 10.41 11.30 1.45
N ARG A 495 11.70 11.28 1.08
CA ARG A 495 12.64 10.25 1.50
C ARG A 495 12.83 10.16 3.04
N PRO A 496 12.95 11.27 3.79
CA PRO A 496 13.05 11.25 5.25
C PRO A 496 11.87 10.62 5.98
N ILE A 497 10.66 10.67 5.39
CA ILE A 497 9.44 10.10 5.98
C ILE A 497 9.59 8.59 6.20
N LEU A 498 10.32 7.89 5.33
CA LEU A 498 10.64 6.46 5.49
C LEU A 498 11.93 6.24 6.31
N ARG A 499 12.01 6.89 7.47
CA ARG A 499 13.06 6.66 8.47
C ARG A 499 12.43 6.46 9.84
N GLU A 500 12.97 5.49 10.56
CA GLU A 500 12.59 5.26 11.96
C GLU A 500 13.18 6.35 12.86
N PRO A 501 12.48 6.69 13.96
CA PRO A 501 13.08 7.49 15.02
C PRO A 501 14.29 6.77 15.60
N LEU A 502 15.27 7.55 16.07
CA LEU A 502 16.44 6.98 16.73
C LEU A 502 16.03 6.21 17.99
N THR A 503 16.67 5.08 18.23
CA THR A 503 16.46 4.31 19.46
C THR A 503 17.21 4.97 20.62
N LYS A 504 16.77 4.75 21.87
CA LYS A 504 17.51 5.19 23.07
C LYS A 504 18.99 4.78 23.05
N TYR A 505 19.28 3.62 22.47
CA TYR A 505 20.65 3.13 22.27
C TYR A 505 21.41 4.02 21.27
N GLN A 506 20.81 4.30 20.11
CA GLN A 506 21.41 5.20 19.13
C GLN A 506 21.62 6.61 19.71
N ASP A 507 20.63 7.18 20.39
CA ASP A 507 20.79 8.51 21.02
C ASP A 507 21.91 8.55 22.06
N LYS A 508 22.07 7.47 22.84
CA LYS A 508 23.09 7.38 23.91
C LYS A 508 24.51 7.15 23.38
N TYR A 509 24.66 6.43 22.27
CA TYR A 509 25.98 6.00 21.78
C TYR A 509 26.41 6.64 20.46
N ASN A 510 25.54 7.42 19.78
CA ASN A 510 25.81 7.99 18.46
C ASN A 510 26.15 9.50 18.52
N TYR A 511 27.07 9.89 19.41
CA TYR A 511 27.42 11.30 19.67
C TYR A 511 28.41 11.93 18.66
N ASP A 512 28.80 11.23 17.57
CA ASP A 512 29.96 11.68 16.77
C ASP A 512 29.93 11.31 15.27
N SER A 513 28.76 11.29 14.64
CA SER A 513 28.68 11.25 13.17
C SER A 513 27.89 12.43 12.63
N ASP A 514 28.59 13.53 12.41
CA ASP A 514 28.18 14.74 11.66
C ASP A 514 27.90 14.47 10.16
N ASP A 515 27.53 13.22 9.84
CA ASP A 515 27.17 12.72 8.51
C ASP A 515 25.74 12.15 8.56
N GLY A 516 24.84 12.87 9.26
CA GLY A 516 23.42 12.54 9.51
C GLY A 516 22.56 12.34 8.26
N TYR A 517 23.14 12.51 7.08
CA TYR A 517 22.51 12.22 5.79
C TYR A 517 22.80 10.79 5.26
N SER A 518 23.73 10.03 5.85
CA SER A 518 24.19 8.74 5.27
C SER A 518 24.24 7.53 6.23
N GLY A 519 23.83 7.63 7.48
CA GLY A 519 24.23 6.65 8.51
C GLY A 519 23.27 5.52 8.90
N ALA A 520 21.97 5.77 9.07
CA ALA A 520 21.13 4.85 9.85
C ALA A 520 20.10 4.01 9.06
N GLY A 521 19.94 4.21 7.74
CA GLY A 521 18.92 3.48 6.95
C GLY A 521 19.35 3.09 5.54
N PHE A 522 20.58 3.43 5.14
CA PHE A 522 21.06 3.19 3.78
C PHE A 522 22.30 2.32 3.84
N GLY A 523 22.19 1.07 3.39
CA GLY A 523 23.36 0.22 3.19
C GLY A 523 24.28 0.86 2.16
N ARG A 524 25.36 1.54 2.58
CA ARG A 524 26.49 1.88 1.71
C ARG A 524 27.24 0.58 1.39
N ASN A 525 26.84 -0.15 0.35
CA ASN A 525 27.61 -1.30 -0.13
C ASN A 525 27.44 -1.44 -1.65
N ALA A 526 28.19 -0.65 -2.42
CA ALA A 526 28.18 -0.75 -3.89
C ALA A 526 29.57 -0.91 -4.52
N ARG A 527 30.63 -0.92 -3.69
CA ARG A 527 32.00 -1.10 -4.18
C ARG A 527 32.53 -2.52 -4.05
N SER A 528 31.73 -3.49 -3.63
CA SER A 528 32.19 -4.89 -3.48
C SER A 528 31.20 -5.98 -3.92
N ASP A 529 30.12 -5.65 -4.64
CA ASP A 529 29.07 -6.61 -5.00
C ASP A 529 29.60 -7.86 -5.70
N VAL A 530 30.59 -7.75 -6.58
CA VAL A 530 31.19 -8.92 -7.26
C VAL A 530 31.84 -9.89 -6.26
N GLU A 531 32.50 -9.39 -5.21
CA GLU A 531 33.11 -10.24 -4.18
C GLU A 531 32.12 -10.72 -3.12
N ARG A 532 31.09 -9.92 -2.83
CA ARG A 532 30.07 -10.24 -1.82
C ARG A 532 29.08 -11.26 -2.34
N PHE A 533 28.61 -11.16 -3.59
CA PHE A 533 27.80 -12.21 -4.22
C PHE A 533 28.61 -13.49 -4.41
N ALA A 534 29.88 -13.41 -4.82
CA ALA A 534 30.74 -14.59 -4.91
C ALA A 534 31.00 -15.28 -3.56
N LYS A 535 31.07 -14.53 -2.44
CA LYS A 535 31.21 -15.09 -1.09
C LYS A 535 29.87 -15.58 -0.51
N ALA A 536 28.78 -14.86 -0.76
CA ALA A 536 27.44 -15.23 -0.30
C ALA A 536 26.93 -16.49 -1.02
N ASP A 537 27.16 -16.62 -2.33
CA ASP A 537 26.82 -17.81 -3.10
C ASP A 537 27.67 -19.01 -2.67
N LYS A 538 28.97 -18.82 -2.41
CA LYS A 538 29.83 -19.87 -1.86
C LYS A 538 29.40 -20.31 -0.45
N LYS A 539 29.00 -19.37 0.41
CA LYS A 539 28.50 -19.67 1.76
C LYS A 539 27.16 -20.38 1.69
N ARG A 540 26.22 -19.90 0.87
CA ARG A 540 24.91 -20.52 0.62
C ARG A 540 25.05 -21.92 0.01
N ASP A 541 25.98 -22.14 -0.91
CA ASP A 541 26.27 -23.46 -1.47
C ASP A 541 26.90 -24.40 -0.42
N SER A 542 27.75 -23.87 0.46
CA SER A 542 28.31 -24.62 1.59
C SER A 542 27.22 -25.02 2.58
N ASP A 543 26.32 -24.11 2.93
CA ASP A 543 25.23 -24.35 3.87
C ASP A 543 24.19 -25.32 3.27
N LEU A 544 23.88 -25.19 1.97
CA LEU A 544 23.05 -26.17 1.24
C LEU A 544 23.70 -27.54 1.16
N LYS A 545 25.03 -27.63 0.95
CA LYS A 545 25.77 -28.89 0.99
C LYS A 545 25.73 -29.50 2.38
N LYS A 546 25.92 -28.70 3.43
CA LYS A 546 25.88 -29.16 4.82
C LYS A 546 24.47 -29.64 5.21
N ALA A 547 23.42 -28.92 4.83
CA ALA A 547 22.03 -29.33 5.03
C ALA A 547 21.70 -30.62 4.26
N ARG A 548 22.19 -30.78 3.03
CA ARG A 548 22.02 -32.01 2.25
C ARG A 548 22.76 -33.19 2.89
N VAL A 549 23.99 -32.99 3.35
CA VAL A 549 24.77 -34.01 4.06
C VAL A 549 24.07 -34.41 5.35
N ASN A 550 23.64 -33.45 6.18
CA ASN A 550 22.91 -33.75 7.41
C ASN A 550 21.61 -34.53 7.16
N LYS A 551 20.89 -34.21 6.08
CA LYS A 551 19.68 -34.94 5.69
C LYS A 551 19.99 -36.37 5.22
N ILE A 552 21.12 -36.58 4.53
CA ILE A 552 21.59 -37.90 4.14
C ILE A 552 22.08 -38.68 5.37
N THR A 553 22.82 -38.05 6.27
CA THR A 553 23.28 -38.66 7.53
C THR A 553 22.09 -39.09 8.40
N GLN A 554 21.07 -38.25 8.57
CA GLN A 554 19.85 -38.63 9.28
C GLN A 554 19.10 -39.78 8.60
N ALA A 555 19.09 -39.83 7.26
CA ALA A 555 18.49 -40.94 6.51
C ALA A 555 19.30 -42.24 6.64
N ILE A 556 20.64 -42.16 6.72
CA ILE A 556 21.54 -43.30 6.94
C ILE A 556 21.43 -43.80 8.38
N GLU A 557 21.46 -42.92 9.37
CA GLU A 557 21.24 -43.26 10.79
C GLU A 557 19.86 -43.89 11.00
N GLY A 558 18.82 -43.40 10.31
CA GLY A 558 17.49 -44.00 10.30
C GLY A 558 17.43 -45.39 9.64
N LEU A 559 18.36 -45.70 8.73
CA LEU A 559 18.50 -47.03 8.11
C LEU A 559 19.35 -47.98 8.96
N GLU A 560 20.32 -47.47 9.72
CA GLU A 560 21.14 -48.27 10.65
C GLU A 560 20.42 -48.65 11.93
N LEU A 561 19.32 -47.95 12.27
CA LEU A 561 18.40 -48.30 13.37
C LEU A 561 17.40 -49.43 13.01
N GLN A 562 17.48 -50.02 11.81
CA GLN A 562 16.68 -51.20 11.40
C GLN A 562 17.49 -52.51 11.33
N LYS A 563 18.60 -52.62 12.07
CA LYS A 563 19.24 -53.90 12.42
C LYS A 563 19.03 -54.17 13.90
#